data_AF-A0A4Y2VXQ7-F1
#
_entry.id   AF-A0A4Y2VXQ7-F1
#
_cell.length_a   1.000
_cell.length_b   1.000
_cell.length_c   1.000
_cell.angle_alpha   90.00
_cell.angle_beta   90.00
_cell.angle_gamma   90.00
#
_symmetry.space_group_name_H-M   'P 1'
#
loop_
_entity.id
_entity.type
_entity.pdbx_description
1 polymer ?
#
loop_
_entity_poly.entity_id
_entity_poly.type
_entity_poly.pdbx_seq_one_letter_code
_entity_poly.pdbx_strand_id
1 'polypeptide(L)'
;MWNVIETSSSCLRIRAADLNTQAVLQAVPQPQGHVGIREVHIGPCQGPAKSSNCQGPHPATSKACPMYNQEQKILELKSQNHLTTGEARRIFSRTTNTNYASAVKSNIADNDFESTVNQKIESIVKSLLDKMEHQTLAFQEQMQQQTCVSRKNGAANPCPHVNV
;
A
#
# COMPACT_ATOMS: atom_id res chain seq x y z
N MET A 1 -2.43 -32.01 -50.63
CA MET A 1 -1.18 -31.28 -50.89
C MET A 1 -1.06 -30.21 -49.82
N TRP A 2 -0.10 -30.38 -48.91
CA TRP A 2 0.22 -29.40 -47.88
C TRP A 2 1.14 -28.35 -48.50
N ASN A 3 0.76 -27.07 -48.42
CA ASN A 3 1.72 -25.99 -48.56
C ASN A 3 1.88 -25.35 -47.18
N VAL A 4 2.99 -25.68 -46.56
CA VAL A 4 3.53 -25.06 -45.36
C VAL A 4 4.25 -23.80 -45.81
N ILE A 5 3.81 -22.63 -45.36
CA ILE A 5 4.65 -21.43 -45.32
C ILE A 5 4.95 -21.20 -43.85
N GLU A 6 6.24 -21.25 -43.55
CA GLU A 6 6.84 -21.13 -42.24
C GLU A 6 6.68 -19.74 -41.62
N THR A 7 6.33 -19.79 -40.33
CA THR A 7 6.87 -19.01 -39.21
C THR A 7 7.02 -17.49 -39.34
N SER A 8 6.03 -16.79 -38.79
CA SER A 8 6.30 -15.84 -37.71
C SER A 8 5.12 -15.83 -36.75
N SER A 9 5.33 -16.53 -35.63
CA SER A 9 4.67 -16.45 -34.33
C SER A 9 3.24 -15.89 -34.24
N SER A 10 2.31 -16.85 -34.04
CA SER A 10 1.21 -16.79 -33.04
C SER A 10 0.04 -15.85 -33.39
N CYS A 11 -0.99 -16.25 -34.14
CA CYS A 11 -2.04 -17.24 -33.85
C CYS A 11 -2.66 -17.13 -32.44
N LEU A 12 -3.91 -16.63 -32.35
CA LEU A 12 -5.11 -17.35 -31.87
C LEU A 12 -6.34 -16.45 -32.15
N ARG A 13 -7.22 -16.80 -33.12
CA ARG A 13 -8.49 -17.57 -32.99
C ARG A 13 -9.60 -16.79 -32.22
N ILE A 14 -10.87 -16.70 -32.60
CA ILE A 14 -11.72 -17.33 -33.63
C ILE A 14 -13.05 -16.55 -33.73
N ARG A 15 -13.57 -16.50 -34.97
CA ARG A 15 -14.95 -16.48 -35.50
C ARG A 15 -16.01 -15.45 -35.06
N ALA A 16 -16.51 -14.80 -36.12
CA ALA A 16 -17.87 -14.34 -36.30
C ALA A 16 -18.91 -15.47 -36.17
N ALA A 17 -20.06 -15.13 -35.58
CA ALA A 17 -21.36 -15.75 -35.82
C ALA A 17 -22.29 -14.57 -36.15
N ASP A 18 -22.65 -14.36 -37.41
CA ASP A 18 -23.69 -15.03 -38.21
C ASP A 18 -25.00 -14.22 -38.21
N LEU A 19 -25.43 -13.87 -39.42
CA LEU A 19 -26.79 -13.56 -39.86
C LEU A 19 -27.51 -12.35 -39.24
N ASN A 20 -27.70 -11.29 -40.03
CA ASN A 20 -28.98 -11.04 -40.71
C ASN A 20 -28.96 -9.66 -41.40
N THR A 21 -28.91 -9.67 -42.73
CA THR A 21 -29.12 -8.48 -43.56
C THR A 21 -30.63 -8.25 -43.70
N GLN A 22 -31.17 -7.33 -42.90
CA GLN A 22 -32.40 -6.61 -43.24
C GLN A 22 -32.21 -5.12 -42.93
N ALA A 23 -32.06 -4.35 -44.01
CA ALA A 23 -32.16 -2.91 -43.98
C ALA A 23 -33.65 -2.52 -44.04
N VAL A 24 -34.20 -1.99 -42.95
CA VAL A 24 -35.36 -1.08 -42.98
C VAL A 24 -35.23 -0.05 -41.85
N LEU A 25 -34.72 1.13 -42.22
CA LEU A 25 -34.99 2.46 -41.67
C LEU A 25 -35.49 2.53 -40.21
N GLN A 26 -34.56 2.65 -39.26
CA GLN A 26 -34.84 3.26 -37.96
C GLN A 26 -33.97 4.51 -37.83
N ALA A 27 -34.62 5.66 -37.66
CA ALA A 27 -33.99 6.94 -37.41
C ALA A 27 -33.10 6.83 -36.16
N VAL A 28 -31.79 6.91 -36.35
CA VAL A 28 -30.83 7.12 -35.28
C VAL A 28 -31.15 8.50 -34.67
N PRO A 29 -31.53 8.60 -33.38
CA PRO A 29 -31.50 9.88 -32.71
C PRO A 29 -30.04 10.32 -32.73
N GLN A 30 -29.76 11.46 -33.36
CA GLN A 30 -28.44 12.07 -33.32
C GLN A 30 -27.95 12.09 -31.87
N PRO A 31 -26.71 11.66 -31.58
CA PRO A 31 -26.14 11.91 -30.28
C PRO A 31 -26.06 13.43 -30.15
N GLN A 32 -26.94 14.01 -29.33
CA GLN A 32 -26.80 15.37 -28.88
C GLN A 32 -25.55 15.41 -28.01
N GLY A 33 -24.40 15.54 -28.67
CA GLY A 33 -23.22 16.12 -28.09
C GLY A 33 -23.60 17.53 -27.67
N HIS A 34 -24.15 17.66 -26.47
CA HIS A 34 -24.21 18.92 -25.78
C HIS A 34 -22.76 19.31 -25.49
N VAL A 35 -22.13 19.95 -26.47
CA VAL A 35 -21.07 20.91 -26.20
C VAL A 35 -21.72 21.89 -25.24
N GLY A 36 -21.39 21.76 -23.95
CA GLY A 36 -21.94 22.58 -22.89
C GLY A 36 -21.58 24.04 -23.14
N ILE A 37 -22.41 24.73 -23.91
CA ILE A 37 -22.43 26.17 -23.95
C ILE A 37 -22.79 26.58 -22.54
N ARG A 38 -21.83 27.17 -21.81
CA ARG A 38 -22.12 27.79 -20.52
C ARG A 38 -23.23 28.80 -20.79
N GLU A 39 -24.43 28.57 -20.27
CA GLU A 39 -25.47 29.58 -20.26
C GLU A 39 -24.89 30.81 -19.60
N VAL A 40 -24.66 31.85 -20.41
CA VAL A 40 -24.22 33.14 -19.89
C VAL A 40 -25.41 33.68 -19.13
N HIS A 41 -25.29 33.75 -17.80
CA HIS A 41 -26.28 34.41 -16.99
C HIS A 41 -26.26 35.92 -17.30
N ILE A 42 -27.17 36.36 -18.17
CA ILE A 42 -27.36 37.78 -18.50
C ILE A 42 -28.25 38.38 -17.41
N GLY A 43 -27.63 38.88 -16.34
CA GLY A 43 -28.31 39.56 -15.23
C GLY A 43 -27.45 39.61 -13.96
N PRO A 44 -27.78 40.49 -12.99
CA PRO A 44 -27.12 40.48 -11.68
C PRO A 44 -27.40 39.15 -10.98
N CYS A 45 -26.34 38.42 -10.62
CA CYS A 45 -26.47 37.16 -9.89
C CYS A 45 -27.10 37.43 -8.51
N GLN A 46 -28.27 36.85 -8.26
CA GLN A 46 -29.04 37.07 -7.02
C GLN A 46 -28.57 36.16 -5.86
N GLY A 47 -27.65 35.23 -6.12
CA GLY A 47 -27.09 34.33 -5.10
C GLY A 47 -25.95 34.96 -4.31
N PRO A 48 -25.74 34.54 -3.04
CA PRO A 48 -24.56 34.93 -2.29
C PRO A 48 -23.30 34.53 -3.06
N ALA A 49 -22.33 35.45 -3.16
CA ALA A 49 -21.10 35.21 -3.91
C ALA A 49 -20.34 34.02 -3.32
N LYS A 50 -20.35 32.90 -4.04
CA LYS A 50 -19.57 31.70 -3.71
C LYS A 50 -18.41 31.59 -4.69
N SER A 51 -17.22 31.35 -4.16
CA SER A 51 -16.04 31.14 -4.98
C SER A 51 -16.12 29.81 -5.73
N SER A 52 -15.90 29.80 -7.03
CA SER A 52 -15.74 28.56 -7.79
C SER A 52 -14.50 27.78 -7.37
N ASN A 53 -13.51 28.43 -6.75
CA ASN A 53 -12.20 27.86 -6.46
C ASN A 53 -12.15 27.15 -5.10
N CYS A 54 -12.98 27.56 -4.13
CA CYS A 54 -13.01 26.99 -2.77
C CYS A 54 -14.39 26.98 -2.12
N GLN A 55 -15.44 27.38 -2.85
CA GLN A 55 -16.83 27.43 -2.38
C GLN A 55 -17.08 28.37 -1.18
N GLY A 56 -16.10 29.19 -0.80
CA GLY A 56 -16.19 30.15 0.30
C GLY A 56 -17.06 31.39 -0.02
N PRO A 57 -17.45 32.17 1.02
CA PRO A 57 -18.33 33.32 0.91
C PRO A 57 -17.59 34.56 0.39
N HIS A 58 -17.04 34.46 -0.81
CA HIS A 58 -16.33 35.54 -1.50
C HIS A 58 -16.36 35.29 -3.02
N PRO A 59 -16.14 36.31 -3.85
CA PRO A 59 -16.03 36.12 -5.30
C PRO A 59 -14.80 35.27 -5.65
N ALA A 60 -14.84 34.59 -6.81
CA ALA A 60 -13.74 33.75 -7.29
C ALA A 60 -12.43 34.53 -7.53
N THR A 61 -12.52 35.84 -7.77
CA THR A 61 -11.39 36.75 -7.99
C THR A 61 -10.79 37.30 -6.69
N SER A 62 -11.34 36.93 -5.53
CA SER A 62 -10.85 37.40 -4.24
C SER A 62 -9.42 36.93 -3.98
N LYS A 63 -8.51 37.87 -3.72
CA LYS A 63 -7.13 37.59 -3.27
C LYS A 63 -7.06 36.98 -1.88
N ALA A 64 -8.16 36.93 -1.13
CA ALA A 64 -8.22 36.22 0.15
C ALA A 64 -8.43 34.70 -0.02
N CYS A 65 -8.75 34.23 -1.23
CA CYS A 65 -9.02 32.81 -1.49
C CYS A 65 -7.72 31.98 -1.45
N PRO A 66 -7.57 31.01 -0.52
CA PRO A 66 -6.34 30.21 -0.43
C PRO A 66 -6.10 29.37 -1.69
N MET A 67 -7.14 28.77 -2.24
CA MET A 67 -7.05 27.96 -3.47
C MET A 67 -6.66 28.80 -4.69
N TYR A 68 -7.21 30.00 -4.82
CA TYR A 68 -6.81 30.93 -5.89
C TYR A 68 -5.33 31.31 -5.77
N ASN A 69 -4.89 31.70 -4.57
CA ASN A 69 -3.48 32.06 -4.34
C ASN A 69 -2.53 30.89 -4.64
N GLN A 70 -2.92 29.67 -4.27
CA GLN A 70 -2.15 28.48 -4.58
C GLN A 70 -2.01 28.28 -6.10
N GLU A 71 -3.11 28.40 -6.84
CA GLU A 71 -3.10 28.29 -8.30
C GLU A 71 -2.25 29.40 -8.94
N GLN A 72 -2.34 30.64 -8.44
CA GLN A 72 -1.50 31.74 -8.93
C GLN A 72 -0.01 31.44 -8.78
N LYS A 73 0.42 30.89 -7.63
CA LYS A 73 1.82 30.49 -7.41
C LYS A 73 2.25 29.36 -8.34
N ILE A 74 1.35 28.40 -8.64
CA ILE A 74 1.63 27.33 -9.60
C ILE A 74 1.80 27.90 -11.01
N LEU A 75 0.96 28.87 -11.41
CA LEU A 75 1.06 29.52 -12.72
C LEU A 75 2.33 30.38 -12.85
N GLU A 76 2.71 31.08 -11.78
CA GLU A 76 3.97 31.83 -11.73
C GLU A 76 5.17 30.88 -11.89
N LEU A 77 5.21 29.79 -11.11
CA LEU A 77 6.25 28.77 -11.19
C LEU A 77 6.33 28.17 -12.60
N LYS A 78 5.17 27.87 -13.20
CA LYS A 78 5.05 27.36 -14.57
C LYS A 78 5.70 28.32 -15.58
N SER A 79 5.34 29.60 -15.50
CA SER A 79 5.83 30.63 -16.43
C SER A 79 7.32 30.88 -16.30
N GLN A 80 7.83 30.96 -15.07
CA GLN A 80 9.23 31.26 -14.80
C GLN A 80 10.17 30.12 -15.18
N ASN A 81 9.72 28.87 -15.07
CA ASN A 81 10.56 27.68 -15.27
C ASN A 81 10.24 26.91 -16.56
N HIS A 82 9.38 27.47 -17.43
CA HIS A 82 8.94 26.84 -18.68
C HIS A 82 8.43 25.40 -18.50
N LEU A 83 7.67 25.18 -17.44
CA LEU A 83 7.16 23.86 -17.08
C LEU A 83 5.78 23.59 -17.68
N THR A 84 5.43 22.32 -17.78
CA THR A 84 4.03 21.94 -17.92
C THR A 84 3.26 22.21 -16.64
N THR A 85 1.94 22.40 -16.74
CA THR A 85 1.07 22.61 -15.57
C THR A 85 1.18 21.46 -14.55
N GLY A 86 1.32 20.22 -15.03
CA GLY A 86 1.46 19.04 -14.17
C GLY A 86 2.78 19.02 -13.40
N GLU A 87 3.87 19.44 -14.02
CA GLU A 87 5.19 19.55 -13.37
C GLU A 87 5.21 20.65 -12.31
N ALA A 88 4.67 21.83 -12.64
CA ALA A 88 4.57 22.93 -11.70
C ALA A 88 3.74 22.53 -10.46
N ARG A 89 2.63 21.80 -10.64
CA ARG A 89 1.84 21.24 -9.51
C ARG A 89 2.67 20.28 -8.67
N ARG A 90 3.40 19.32 -9.29
CA ARG A 90 4.24 18.36 -8.56
C ARG A 90 5.32 19.04 -7.73
N ILE A 91 6.00 20.03 -8.30
CA ILE A 91 7.05 20.78 -7.61
C ILE A 91 6.46 21.59 -6.45
N PHE A 92 5.36 22.32 -6.71
CA PHE A 92 4.67 23.09 -5.67
C PHE A 92 4.19 22.20 -4.51
N SER A 93 3.62 21.02 -4.80
CA SER A 93 3.21 20.05 -3.78
C SER A 93 4.36 19.44 -2.99
N ARG A 94 5.55 19.34 -3.59
CA ARG A 94 6.76 18.81 -2.94
C ARG A 94 7.45 19.84 -2.06
N THR A 95 7.41 21.13 -2.41
CA THR A 95 7.87 22.19 -1.49
C THR A 95 6.95 22.35 -0.29
N THR A 96 5.65 22.07 -0.44
CA THR A 96 4.72 22.10 0.70
C THR A 96 4.76 20.82 1.55
N ASN A 97 5.13 19.67 0.97
CA ASN A 97 5.20 18.39 1.67
C ASN A 97 6.63 17.84 1.61
N THR A 98 7.32 17.97 2.75
CA THR A 98 8.57 17.29 3.14
C THR A 98 9.78 17.49 2.20
N ASN A 99 10.73 18.29 2.69
CA ASN A 99 12.08 18.28 2.13
C ASN A 99 12.75 16.91 2.39
N TYR A 100 13.81 16.60 1.64
CA TYR A 100 14.54 15.33 1.78
C TYR A 100 14.97 15.05 3.22
N ALA A 101 15.41 16.08 3.96
CA ALA A 101 15.81 15.94 5.36
C ALA A 101 14.64 15.54 6.27
N SER A 102 13.44 16.04 6.04
CA SER A 102 12.22 15.66 6.76
C SER A 102 11.79 14.23 6.43
N ALA A 103 11.91 13.81 5.15
CA ALA A 103 11.61 12.44 4.75
C ALA A 103 12.59 11.42 5.35
N VAL A 104 13.87 11.75 5.42
CA VAL A 104 14.87 10.90 6.10
C VAL A 104 14.58 10.85 7.61
N LYS A 105 14.27 12.00 8.24
CA LYS A 105 13.94 12.04 9.68
C LYS A 105 12.68 11.24 10.03
N SER A 106 11.65 11.25 9.18
CA SER A 106 10.45 10.43 9.42
C SER A 106 10.75 8.94 9.30
N ASN A 107 11.56 8.52 8.32
CA ASN A 107 12.03 7.14 8.23
C ASN A 107 12.90 6.73 9.42
N ILE A 108 13.62 7.68 10.04
CA ILE A 108 14.40 7.42 11.27
C ILE A 108 13.46 7.24 12.48
N ALA A 109 12.40 8.05 12.58
CA ALA A 109 11.44 8.01 13.68
C ALA A 109 10.48 6.81 13.64
N ASP A 110 10.20 6.25 12.46
CA ASP A 110 9.42 5.00 12.28
C ASP A 110 10.20 3.73 12.63
N ASN A 111 11.46 3.84 13.11
CA ASN A 111 12.23 2.68 13.54
C ASN A 111 11.85 2.23 14.95
N ASP A 112 10.65 1.66 15.07
CA ASP A 112 10.37 0.59 16.03
C ASP A 112 11.22 -0.68 15.75
N PHE A 113 12.15 -0.61 14.80
CA PHE A 113 13.10 -1.67 14.49
C PHE A 113 13.93 -2.08 15.70
N GLU A 114 14.47 -1.11 16.46
CA GLU A 114 15.25 -1.42 17.67
C GLU A 114 14.39 -2.14 18.71
N SER A 115 13.18 -1.64 18.97
CA SER A 115 12.19 -2.26 19.86
C SER A 115 11.81 -3.67 19.40
N THR A 116 11.53 -3.85 18.12
CA THR A 116 11.16 -5.14 17.52
C THR A 116 12.31 -6.15 17.59
N VAL A 117 13.54 -5.71 17.34
CA VAL A 117 14.74 -6.55 17.44
C VAL A 117 14.97 -6.97 18.88
N ASN A 118 14.90 -6.03 19.83
CA ASN A 118 15.04 -6.32 21.26
C ASN A 118 13.98 -7.34 21.72
N GLN A 119 12.72 -7.14 21.31
CA GLN A 119 11.63 -8.05 21.66
C GLN A 119 11.81 -9.46 21.08
N LYS A 120 12.32 -9.57 19.84
CA LYS A 120 12.67 -10.85 19.23
C LYS A 120 13.84 -11.54 19.95
N ILE A 121 14.87 -10.80 20.33
CA ILE A 121 16.01 -11.33 21.08
C ILE A 121 15.54 -11.90 22.41
N GLU A 122 14.74 -11.15 23.17
CA GLU A 122 14.19 -11.62 24.45
C GLU A 122 13.36 -12.89 24.29
N SER A 123 12.52 -12.96 23.25
CA SER A 123 11.71 -14.14 22.95
C SER A 123 12.56 -15.38 22.64
N ILE A 124 13.64 -15.21 21.86
CA ILE A 124 14.56 -16.30 21.53
C ILE A 124 15.29 -16.79 22.78
N VAL A 125 15.84 -15.86 23.58
CA VAL A 125 16.58 -16.20 24.81
C VAL A 125 15.69 -16.96 25.78
N LYS A 126 14.47 -16.46 26.02
CA LYS A 126 13.50 -17.12 26.89
C LYS A 126 13.16 -18.52 26.40
N SER A 127 12.86 -18.67 25.11
CA SER A 127 12.54 -19.99 24.55
C SER A 127 13.68 -20.99 24.64
N LEU A 128 14.94 -20.54 24.55
CA LEU A 128 16.11 -21.40 24.68
C LEU A 128 16.31 -21.84 26.14
N LEU A 129 16.12 -20.93 27.09
CA LEU A 129 16.18 -21.23 28.51
C LEU A 129 15.16 -22.31 28.89
N ASP A 130 13.89 -22.12 28.52
CA ASP A 130 12.82 -23.09 28.80
C ASP A 130 13.14 -24.47 28.21
N LYS A 131 13.69 -24.52 26.97
CA LYS A 131 14.09 -25.76 26.32
C LYS A 131 15.25 -26.47 27.04
N MET A 132 16.24 -25.71 27.52
CA MET A 132 17.35 -26.26 28.30
C MET A 132 16.90 -26.82 29.65
N GLU A 133 16.00 -26.12 30.34
CA GLU A 133 15.43 -26.60 31.59
C GLU A 133 14.66 -27.90 31.39
N HIS A 134 13.80 -27.96 30.36
CA HIS A 134 13.09 -29.18 30.01
C HIS A 134 14.02 -30.34 29.65
N GLN A 135 15.10 -30.09 28.91
CA GLN A 135 16.10 -31.12 28.61
C GLN A 135 16.82 -31.62 29.88
N THR A 136 17.13 -30.71 30.80
CA THR A 136 17.82 -31.06 32.06
C THR A 136 16.94 -31.96 32.92
N LEU A 137 15.66 -31.62 33.06
CA LEU A 137 14.68 -32.43 33.79
C LEU A 137 14.45 -33.79 33.13
N ALA A 138 14.30 -33.82 31.80
CA ALA A 138 14.11 -35.07 31.06
C ALA A 138 15.33 -35.99 31.18
N PHE A 139 16.55 -35.42 31.13
CA PHE A 139 17.78 -36.19 31.33
C PHE A 139 17.87 -36.76 32.75
N GLN A 140 17.50 -35.96 33.75
CA GLN A 140 17.48 -36.41 35.15
C GLN A 140 16.46 -37.53 35.36
N GLU A 141 15.29 -37.45 34.74
CA GLU A 141 14.26 -38.49 34.80
C GLU A 141 14.72 -39.79 34.11
N GLN A 142 15.31 -39.68 32.92
CA GLN A 142 15.88 -40.83 32.21
C GLN A 142 16.99 -41.52 33.02
N MET A 143 17.84 -40.73 33.69
CA MET A 143 18.88 -41.26 34.58
C MET A 143 18.27 -42.05 35.75
N GLN A 144 17.24 -41.50 36.40
CA GLN A 144 16.54 -42.20 37.49
C GLN A 144 15.89 -43.51 37.02
N GLN A 145 15.26 -43.50 35.84
CA GLN A 145 14.66 -44.69 35.23
C GLN A 145 15.71 -45.77 34.93
N GLN A 146 16.90 -45.39 34.47
CA GLN A 146 17.97 -46.35 34.20
C GLN A 146 18.52 -46.99 35.49
N THR A 147 18.61 -46.24 36.59
CA THR A 147 19.04 -46.79 37.89
C THR A 147 18.01 -47.75 38.50
N CYS A 148 16.71 -47.53 38.29
CA CYS A 148 15.67 -48.39 38.85
C CYS A 148 15.44 -49.67 38.05
N VAL A 149 15.69 -49.68 36.73
CA VAL A 149 15.67 -50.88 35.88
C VAL A 149 16.84 -51.82 36.21
N SER A 150 18.05 -51.28 36.41
CA SER A 150 19.22 -52.06 36.83
C SER A 150 19.03 -52.72 38.21
N ARG A 151 18.24 -52.12 39.11
CA ARG A 151 17.89 -52.68 40.43
C ARG A 151 16.88 -53.84 40.37
N LYS A 152 16.02 -53.89 39.35
CA LYS A 152 15.00 -54.95 39.19
C LYS A 152 15.55 -56.22 38.52
N ASN A 153 16.64 -56.10 37.75
CA ASN A 153 17.27 -57.24 37.05
C ASN A 153 18.41 -57.90 37.85
N GLY A 154 18.74 -57.37 39.03
CA GLY A 154 19.74 -57.94 39.95
C GLY A 154 19.16 -58.09 41.35
N ALA A 155 18.65 -59.28 41.67
CA ALA A 155 18.50 -59.67 43.06
C ALA A 155 19.90 -59.74 43.71
N ALA A 156 20.27 -58.72 44.49
CA ALA A 156 21.06 -58.77 45.74
C ALA A 156 21.79 -57.44 46.00
N ASN A 157 21.20 -56.56 46.84
CA ASN A 157 21.74 -56.13 48.15
C ASN A 157 21.06 -54.84 48.65
N PRO A 158 20.89 -54.66 49.98
CA PRO A 158 20.31 -53.46 50.55
C PRO A 158 21.29 -52.28 50.48
N CYS A 159 20.74 -51.06 50.34
CA CYS A 159 21.52 -49.81 50.35
C CYS A 159 22.29 -49.65 51.66
N PRO A 160 23.52 -49.10 51.65
CA PRO A 160 24.19 -48.76 52.90
C PRO A 160 23.47 -47.56 53.53
N HIS A 161 23.20 -47.71 54.83
CA HIS A 161 22.75 -46.69 55.74
C HIS A 161 23.72 -45.49 55.67
N VAL A 162 23.20 -44.29 55.38
CA VAL A 162 23.94 -43.05 55.60
C VAL A 162 23.72 -42.69 57.07
N ASN A 163 24.76 -42.85 57.90
CA ASN A 163 24.77 -42.29 59.24
C ASN A 163 24.93 -40.77 59.15
N VAL A 164 24.06 -40.08 59.89
CA VAL A 164 24.11 -38.65 60.23
C VAL A 164 25.31 -38.39 61.14
#